data_AF-A0A836P205-F1
#
_entry.id   AF-A0A836P205-F1
#
_cell.length_a   1.000
_cell.length_b   1.000
_cell.length_c   1.000
_cell.angle_alpha   90.00
_cell.angle_beta   90.00
_cell.angle_gamma   90.00
#
_symmetry.space_group_name_H-M   'P 1'
#
loop_
_entity.id
_entity.type
_entity.pdbx_description
1 polymer ?
#
loop_
_entity_poly.entity_id
_entity_poly.type
_entity_poly.pdbx_seq_one_letter_code
_entity_poly.pdbx_strand_id
1 'polypeptide(L)'
;FRSVAANAGPNAVGAILTGMGDDGARGLLEMLQAGAPTLVQDEASSVVWGMPGAAYKLGAAQEVVPLGRVAERLLALSAQAR
;
A
#
# COMPACT_ATOMS: atom_id res chain seq x y z
N PHE A 1 6.65 7.57 -0.93
CA PHE A 1 6.99 6.13 -0.85
C PHE A 1 8.46 5.84 -1.11
N ARG A 2 9.05 6.30 -2.21
CA ARG A 2 10.48 6.07 -2.50
C ARG A 2 11.42 6.45 -1.34
N SER A 3 11.22 7.63 -0.76
CA SER A 3 11.99 8.07 0.41
C SER A 3 11.80 7.15 1.63
N VAL A 4 10.58 6.65 1.85
CA VAL A 4 10.28 5.69 2.93
C VAL A 4 10.95 4.35 2.66
N ALA A 5 10.88 3.83 1.43
CA ALA A 5 11.60 2.62 1.04
C ALA A 5 13.11 2.74 1.30
N ALA A 6 13.70 3.90 0.95
CA ALA A 6 15.13 4.15 1.13
C ALA A 6 15.58 4.34 2.58
N ASN A 7 14.72 4.88 3.46
CA ASN A 7 15.12 5.28 4.82
C ASN A 7 14.54 4.41 5.94
N ALA A 8 13.37 3.81 5.72
CA ALA A 8 12.70 2.96 6.70
C ALA A 8 12.73 1.48 6.32
N GLY A 9 12.75 1.15 5.02
CA GLY A 9 12.75 -0.23 4.52
C GLY A 9 11.65 -1.08 5.16
N PRO A 10 11.98 -2.20 5.82
CA PRO A 10 10.98 -3.08 6.45
C PRO A 10 10.27 -2.46 7.67
N ASN A 11 10.77 -1.34 8.21
CA ASN A 11 10.19 -0.66 9.38
C ASN A 11 9.02 0.28 9.03
N ALA A 12 8.44 0.16 7.83
CA ALA A 12 7.29 0.94 7.39
C ALA A 12 6.21 0.04 6.80
N VAL A 13 4.98 0.54 6.77
CA VAL A 13 3.85 -0.09 6.07
C VAL A 13 3.35 0.89 5.00
N GLY A 14 3.18 0.41 3.76
CA GLY A 14 2.68 1.20 2.65
C GLY A 14 1.20 0.91 2.35
N ALA A 15 0.39 1.95 2.15
CA ALA A 15 -1.00 1.81 1.71
C ALA A 15 -1.37 2.83 0.64
N ILE A 16 -2.04 2.39 -0.43
CA ILE A 16 -2.67 3.29 -1.41
C ILE A 16 -4.20 3.15 -1.31
N LEU A 17 -4.86 4.29 -1.19
CA LEU A 17 -6.32 4.41 -1.06
C LEU A 17 -6.91 5.01 -2.34
N THR A 18 -8.24 5.08 -2.38
CA THR A 18 -9.03 5.64 -3.48
C THR A 18 -8.42 6.94 -4.04
N GLY A 19 -8.36 7.03 -5.36
CA GLY A 19 -7.70 8.14 -6.05
C GLY A 19 -7.57 7.88 -7.55
N MET A 20 -7.43 8.94 -8.33
CA MET A 20 -7.24 8.88 -9.79
C MET A 20 -5.75 8.78 -10.15
N GLY A 21 -5.45 8.13 -11.27
CA GLY A 21 -4.08 8.04 -11.80
C GLY A 21 -3.31 6.84 -11.28
N ASP A 22 -1.99 6.87 -11.40
CA ASP A 22 -1.07 5.80 -11.02
C ASP A 22 0.01 6.24 -10.02
N ASP A 23 -0.10 7.46 -9.49
CA ASP A 23 0.84 7.96 -8.50
C ASP A 23 0.88 7.03 -7.28
N GLY A 24 2.10 6.85 -6.75
CA GLY A 24 2.37 5.91 -5.68
C GLY A 24 2.57 4.46 -6.13
N ALA A 25 2.06 3.99 -7.28
CA ALA A 25 2.13 2.56 -7.65
C ALA A 25 3.57 2.02 -7.69
N ARG A 26 4.47 2.70 -8.43
CA ARG A 26 5.89 2.32 -8.49
C ARG A 26 6.59 2.51 -7.14
N GLY A 27 6.25 3.56 -6.41
CA GLY A 27 6.80 3.79 -5.08
C GLY A 27 6.39 2.70 -4.07
N LEU A 28 5.18 2.16 -4.20
CA LEU A 28 4.68 1.08 -3.33
C LEU A 28 5.39 -0.23 -3.69
N LEU A 29 5.66 -0.48 -4.96
CA LEU A 29 6.48 -1.62 -5.39
C LEU A 29 7.90 -1.51 -4.83
N GLU A 30 8.51 -0.32 -4.85
CA GLU A 30 9.82 -0.08 -4.25
C GLU A 30 9.79 -0.32 -2.72
N MET A 31 8.71 0.07 -2.03
CA MET A 31 8.52 -0.27 -0.61
C MET A 31 8.44 -1.78 -0.39
N LEU A 32 7.66 -2.50 -1.20
CA LEU A 32 7.56 -3.97 -1.14
C LEU A 32 8.92 -4.64 -1.34
N GLN A 33 9.68 -4.19 -2.35
CA GLN A 33 11.03 -4.70 -2.64
C GLN A 33 12.02 -4.40 -1.52
N ALA A 34 11.83 -3.31 -0.78
CA ALA A 34 12.60 -2.96 0.42
C ALA A 34 12.14 -3.71 1.69
N GLY A 35 11.17 -4.63 1.58
CA GLY A 35 10.70 -5.47 2.68
C GLY A 35 9.54 -4.89 3.49
N ALA A 36 8.99 -3.75 3.10
CA ALA A 36 7.82 -3.17 3.76
C ALA A 36 6.55 -3.99 3.45
N PRO A 37 5.67 -4.23 4.43
CA PRO A 37 4.31 -4.67 4.17
C PRO A 37 3.57 -3.62 3.32
N THR A 38 2.83 -4.08 2.31
CA THR A 38 2.10 -3.19 1.39
C THR A 38 0.67 -3.67 1.18
N LEU A 39 -0.28 -2.74 1.23
CA LEU A 39 -1.67 -3.00 0.94
C LEU A 39 -2.27 -1.93 0.04
N VAL A 40 -3.40 -2.25 -0.57
CA VAL A 40 -4.27 -1.28 -1.22
C VAL A 40 -5.67 -1.37 -0.62
N GLN A 41 -6.48 -0.33 -0.80
CA GLN A 41 -7.93 -0.38 -0.49
C GLN A 41 -8.61 -1.51 -1.33
N ASP A 42 -9.94 -1.65 -1.40
CA ASP A 42 -10.59 -2.46 -2.44
C ASP A 42 -11.42 -1.59 -3.39
N GLU A 43 -11.79 -2.15 -4.54
CA GLU A 43 -12.61 -1.44 -5.52
C GLU A 43 -14.00 -1.11 -4.96
N ALA A 44 -14.60 -2.04 -4.21
CA ALA A 44 -15.96 -1.93 -3.68
C ALA A 44 -16.14 -0.76 -2.70
N SER A 45 -15.12 -0.42 -1.90
CA SER A 45 -15.17 0.71 -0.97
C SER A 45 -14.57 2.01 -1.54
N SER A 46 -14.09 2.00 -2.78
CA SER A 46 -13.43 3.15 -3.39
C SER A 46 -14.37 4.02 -4.20
N VAL A 47 -14.11 5.32 -4.18
CA VAL A 47 -14.79 6.26 -5.08
C VAL A 47 -14.18 6.18 -6.48
N VAL A 48 -12.84 6.08 -6.56
CA VAL A 48 -12.09 5.90 -7.81
C VAL A 48 -11.02 4.86 -7.59
N TRP A 49 -11.12 3.75 -8.32
CA TRP A 49 -10.16 2.64 -8.27
C TRP A 49 -8.97 2.82 -9.23
N GLY A 50 -8.45 4.05 -9.31
CA GLY A 50 -7.32 4.41 -10.17
C GLY A 50 -5.99 4.02 -9.54
N MET A 51 -5.52 4.79 -8.55
CA MET A 51 -4.20 4.57 -7.92
C MET A 51 -4.09 3.18 -7.29
N PRO A 52 -5.09 2.70 -6.51
CA PRO A 52 -5.01 1.36 -5.95
C PRO A 52 -5.02 0.26 -7.01
N GLY A 53 -5.83 0.42 -8.06
CA GLY A 53 -5.90 -0.51 -9.18
C GLY A 53 -4.60 -0.56 -9.98
N ALA A 54 -3.93 0.59 -10.16
CA ALA A 54 -2.62 0.68 -10.79
C ALA A 54 -1.55 -0.06 -9.96
N ALA A 55 -1.53 0.15 -8.64
CA ALA A 55 -0.61 -0.54 -7.74
C ALA A 55 -0.87 -2.05 -7.67
N TYR A 56 -2.13 -2.48 -7.63
CA TYR A 56 -2.52 -3.89 -7.68
C TYR A 56 -2.05 -4.57 -8.97
N LYS A 57 -2.32 -3.96 -10.13
CA LYS A 57 -1.89 -4.49 -11.44
C LYS A 57 -0.36 -4.59 -11.57
N LEU A 58 0.37 -3.71 -10.89
CA LEU A 58 1.83 -3.71 -10.86
C LEU A 58 2.41 -4.79 -9.91
N GLY A 59 1.57 -5.49 -9.13
CA GLY A 59 2.02 -6.43 -8.10
C GLY A 59 2.64 -5.74 -6.88
N ALA A 60 2.33 -4.45 -6.66
CA ALA A 60 2.90 -3.66 -5.57
C ALA A 60 2.23 -3.90 -4.22
N ALA A 61 1.07 -4.57 -4.20
CA ALA A 61 0.25 -4.80 -3.01
C ALA A 61 0.24 -6.28 -2.63
N GLN A 62 0.55 -6.58 -1.37
CA GLN A 62 0.42 -7.93 -0.80
C GLN A 62 -1.02 -8.21 -0.38
N GLU A 63 -1.77 -7.16 -0.02
CA GLU A 63 -3.16 -7.26 0.43
C GLU A 63 -4.06 -6.24 -0.25
N VAL A 64 -5.32 -6.62 -0.47
CA VAL A 64 -6.42 -5.77 -0.94
C VAL A 64 -7.46 -5.73 0.17
N VAL A 65 -7.76 -4.54 0.71
CA VAL A 65 -8.45 -4.40 2.00
C VAL A 65 -9.60 -3.39 1.89
N PRO A 66 -10.84 -3.71 2.33
CA PRO A 66 -11.92 -2.73 2.36
C PRO A 66 -11.59 -1.55 3.28
N LEU A 67 -12.02 -0.34 2.92
CA LEU A 67 -11.69 0.91 3.64
C LEU A 67 -11.91 0.81 5.16
N GLY A 68 -13.02 0.20 5.58
CA GLY A 68 -13.36 0.02 6.99
C GLY A 68 -12.40 -0.87 7.79
N ARG A 69 -11.50 -1.60 7.12
CA ARG A 69 -10.50 -2.50 7.74
C ARG A 69 -9.06 -1.99 7.57
N VAL A 70 -8.82 -0.94 6.76
CA VAL A 70 -7.48 -0.42 6.46
C VAL A 70 -6.74 0.01 7.73
N ALA A 71 -7.40 0.77 8.61
CA ALA A 71 -6.75 1.28 9.83
C ALA A 71 -6.29 0.15 10.78
N GLU A 72 -7.18 -0.82 11.05
CA GLU A 72 -6.84 -2.00 11.83
C GLU A 72 -5.69 -2.78 11.21
N ARG A 73 -5.71 -2.95 9.87
CA ARG A 73 -4.67 -3.71 9.19
C ARG A 73 -3.32 -3.01 9.22
N LEU A 74 -3.27 -1.70 9.02
CA LEU A 74 -2.05 -0.90 9.13
C LEU A 74 -1.42 -1.03 10.52
N LEU A 75 -2.21 -0.92 11.59
CA LEU A 75 -1.74 -1.08 12.95
C LEU A 75 -1.19 -2.50 13.20
N ALA A 76 -1.92 -3.53 12.77
CA ALA A 76 -1.49 -4.91 12.90
C ALA A 76 -0.16 -5.20 12.19
N LEU A 77 0.02 -4.67 10.97
CA LEU A 77 1.27 -4.81 10.22
C LEU A 77 2.44 -4.04 10.86
N SER A 78 2.18 -2.82 11.35
CA SER A 78 3.23 -2.01 12.00
C SER A 78 3.75 -2.63 13.30
N ALA A 79 2.91 -3.41 14.00
CA ALA A 79 3.33 -4.13 15.20
C ALA A 79 4.22 -5.36 14.91
N GLN A 80 4.23 -5.82 13.65
CA GLN A 80 4.99 -6.99 13.19
C GLN A 80 6.31 -6.60 12.52
N ALA A 81 6.42 -5.37 12.01
CA ALA A 81 7.67 -4.81 11.51
C ALA A 81 8.69 -4.68 12.67
N ARG A 82 9.70 -5.55 12.67
CA ARG A 82 10.81 -5.57 13.62
C ARG A 82 12.14 -5.57 12.88
#